data_AF-A0A6M0RN31-F1
#
_entry.id   AF-A0A6M0RN31-F1
#
_cell.length_a   1.000
_cell.length_b   1.000
_cell.length_c   1.000
_cell.angle_alpha   90.00
_cell.angle_beta   90.00
_cell.angle_gamma   90.00
#
_symmetry.space_group_name_H-M   'P 1'
#
loop_
_entity.id
_entity.type
_entity.pdbx_description
1 polymer ?
#
loop_
_entity_poly.entity_id
_entity_poly.type
_entity_poly.pdbx_seq_one_letter_code
_entity_poly.pdbx_strand_id
1 'polypeptide(L)'
;MLPSTSQKNLNIGLQPDKQLLLTTRRNERVQKRRALQKVVYISLLTSISLPILIVAILLRGQYLSNPLYILSGVSYGIVPIAAVIYFSLRLRQVEEEIQDLDFELDLLKYKATLQEIRAEKLLQINDVQLRRYYNLNLKQNTWVFCLGIFCILIGVSIIGVTLFLLLRVADDTETKIVAGAVGAIGSLLVNYVAAIYLKIHADATSNLSDFHSRLVETQQILLANLLASRIEHKTDRWKTISQLAINVGTKKSN
;
A
#
# COMPACT_ATOMS: atom_id res chain seq x y z
N MET A 1 -37.53 41.82 -38.02
CA MET A 1 -36.81 40.68 -38.64
C MET A 1 -35.44 40.59 -37.99
N LEU A 2 -35.14 39.46 -37.36
CA LEU A 2 -34.02 39.23 -36.45
C LEU A 2 -32.66 39.22 -37.16
N PRO A 3 -31.58 39.78 -36.57
CA PRO A 3 -30.23 39.43 -36.96
C PRO A 3 -29.74 38.20 -36.17
N SER A 4 -28.98 37.38 -36.89
CA SER A 4 -28.41 36.10 -36.51
C SER A 4 -27.41 36.17 -35.36
N THR A 5 -27.75 35.59 -34.22
CA THR A 5 -26.80 35.16 -33.18
C THR A 5 -26.14 33.83 -33.57
N SER A 6 -25.33 33.86 -34.63
CA SER A 6 -24.41 32.77 -34.97
C SER A 6 -22.99 33.32 -34.91
N GLN A 7 -22.29 32.95 -33.84
CA GLN A 7 -20.83 32.92 -33.61
C GLN A 7 -20.53 33.21 -32.14
N LYS A 8 -21.09 32.38 -31.26
CA LYS A 8 -20.44 32.12 -29.97
C LYS A 8 -19.24 31.24 -30.31
N ASN A 9 -18.10 31.90 -30.55
CA ASN A 9 -16.79 31.30 -30.69
C ASN A 9 -16.57 30.28 -29.57
N LEU A 10 -16.82 29.01 -29.86
CA LEU A 10 -16.39 27.88 -29.05
C LEU A 10 -14.90 27.70 -29.34
N ASN A 11 -14.12 28.64 -28.81
CA ASN A 11 -12.68 28.66 -28.87
C ASN A 11 -12.20 27.53 -27.94
N ILE A 12 -12.17 26.30 -28.46
CA ILE A 12 -11.56 25.11 -27.81
C ILE A 12 -10.04 25.23 -27.95
N GLY A 13 -9.49 26.36 -27.51
CA GLY A 13 -8.10 26.57 -27.16
C GLY A 13 -8.02 26.51 -25.64
N LEU A 14 -7.88 25.30 -25.09
CA LEU A 14 -7.98 25.03 -23.67
C LEU A 14 -6.71 25.51 -22.91
N GLN A 15 -6.79 26.75 -22.41
CA GLN A 15 -6.25 27.31 -21.14
C GLN A 15 -4.77 27.07 -20.75
N PRO A 16 -3.83 27.93 -21.21
CA PRO A 16 -2.48 28.02 -20.61
C PRO A 16 -2.50 28.32 -19.11
N ASP A 17 -3.49 29.07 -18.61
CA ASP A 17 -3.64 29.38 -17.18
C ASP A 17 -3.89 28.13 -16.32
N LYS A 18 -4.69 27.17 -16.82
CA LYS A 18 -4.98 25.94 -16.08
C LYS A 18 -3.75 25.04 -16.00
N GLN A 19 -2.99 24.93 -17.09
CA GLN A 19 -1.72 24.19 -17.09
C GLN A 19 -0.69 24.81 -16.14
N LEU A 20 -0.60 26.14 -16.10
CA LEU A 20 0.27 26.87 -15.17
C LEU A 20 -0.12 26.64 -13.70
N LEU A 21 -1.41 26.65 -13.39
CA LEU A 21 -1.91 26.37 -12.03
C LEU A 21 -1.60 24.93 -11.59
N LEU A 22 -1.80 23.94 -12.46
CA LEU A 22 -1.55 22.54 -12.15
C LEU A 22 -0.06 22.23 -11.98
N THR A 23 0.81 22.79 -12.83
CA THR A 23 2.27 22.66 -12.69
C THR A 23 2.78 23.30 -11.40
N THR A 24 2.22 24.44 -10.99
CA THR A 24 2.55 25.10 -9.72
C THR A 24 2.15 24.21 -8.52
N ARG A 25 0.92 23.71 -8.50
CA ARG A 25 0.44 22.76 -7.47
C ARG A 25 1.30 21.50 -7.40
N ARG A 26 1.68 20.95 -8.56
CA ARG A 26 2.56 19.78 -8.64
C ARG A 26 3.91 20.06 -7.97
N ASN A 27 4.54 21.20 -8.29
CA ASN A 27 5.83 21.57 -7.71
C ASN A 27 5.75 21.74 -6.18
N GLU A 28 4.68 22.32 -5.66
CA GLU A 28 4.44 22.41 -4.21
C GLU A 28 4.33 21.02 -3.55
N ARG A 29 3.59 20.09 -4.17
CA ARG A 29 3.43 18.72 -3.66
C ARG A 29 4.74 17.94 -3.72
N VAL A 30 5.54 18.11 -4.77
CA VAL A 30 6.89 17.53 -4.87
C VAL A 30 7.83 18.08 -3.78
N GLN A 31 7.74 19.37 -3.46
CA GLN A 31 8.51 19.94 -2.33
C GLN A 31 8.05 19.36 -0.99
N LYS A 32 6.74 19.26 -0.76
CA LYS A 32 6.17 18.61 0.44
C LYS A 32 6.60 17.15 0.56
N ARG A 33 6.62 16.40 -0.55
CA ARG A 33 7.15 15.02 -0.60
C ARG A 33 8.61 14.96 -0.14
N ARG A 34 9.48 15.84 -0.67
CA ARG A 34 10.91 15.87 -0.27
C ARG A 34 11.08 16.21 1.21
N ALA A 35 10.28 17.15 1.74
CA ALA A 35 10.30 17.49 3.16
C ALA A 35 9.86 16.29 4.02
N LEU A 36 8.77 15.60 3.64
CA LEU A 36 8.30 14.40 4.33
C LEU A 36 9.30 13.24 4.24
N GLN A 37 9.96 13.04 3.10
CA GLN A 37 11.03 12.04 2.95
C GLN A 37 12.18 12.29 3.92
N LYS A 38 12.60 13.55 4.08
CA LYS A 38 13.63 13.93 5.07
C LYS A 38 13.16 13.63 6.50
N VAL A 39 11.90 13.97 6.84
CA VAL A 39 11.34 13.68 8.18
C VAL A 39 11.27 12.18 8.44
N VAL A 40 10.85 11.37 7.47
CA VAL A 40 10.83 9.91 7.59
C VAL A 40 12.24 9.35 7.78
N TYR A 41 13.23 9.86 7.05
CA TYR A 41 14.62 9.40 7.20
C TYR A 41 15.20 9.76 8.58
N ILE A 42 14.92 10.97 9.06
CA ILE A 42 15.33 11.42 10.41
C ILE A 42 14.63 10.57 11.48
N SER A 43 13.33 10.30 11.36
CA SER A 43 12.61 9.49 12.35
C SER A 43 13.08 8.03 12.37
N LEU A 44 13.54 7.50 11.23
CA LEU A 44 14.11 6.15 11.14
C LEU A 44 15.50 6.08 11.80
N LEU A 45 16.33 7.11 11.61
CA LEU A 45 17.62 7.23 12.29
C LEU A 45 17.46 7.40 13.81
N THR A 46 16.51 8.22 14.26
CA THR A 46 16.24 8.40 15.69
C THR A 46 15.64 7.14 16.31
N SER A 47 14.77 6.42 15.59
CA SER A 47 14.19 5.15 16.04
C SER A 47 15.22 4.05 16.29
N ILE A 48 16.39 4.10 15.64
CA ILE A 48 17.46 3.09 15.82
C ILE A 48 18.49 3.56 16.85
N SER A 49 18.90 4.83 16.79
CA SER A 49 19.98 5.37 17.64
C SER A 49 19.60 5.55 19.12
N LEU A 50 18.38 6.01 19.41
CA LEU A 50 17.89 6.22 20.78
C LEU A 50 17.77 4.92 21.61
N PRO A 51 17.17 3.82 21.11
CA PRO A 51 17.07 2.60 21.91
C PRO A 51 18.45 1.98 22.17
N ILE A 52 19.40 2.09 21.25
CA ILE A 52 20.79 1.63 21.46
C ILE A 52 21.46 2.42 22.59
N LEU A 53 21.26 3.75 22.61
CA LEU A 53 21.80 4.61 23.67
C LEU A 53 21.17 4.29 25.04
N ILE A 54 19.85 4.08 25.09
CA ILE A 54 19.12 3.78 26.32
C ILE A 54 19.52 2.41 26.87
N VAL A 55 19.64 1.39 26.01
CA VAL A 55 20.13 0.05 26.43
C VAL A 55 21.57 0.14 26.94
N ALA A 56 22.44 0.93 26.29
CA ALA A 56 23.81 1.14 26.77
C ALA A 56 23.86 1.84 28.14
N ILE A 57 22.97 2.79 28.42
CA ILE A 57 22.85 3.47 29.72
C ILE A 57 22.31 2.50 30.79
N LEU A 58 21.29 1.70 30.45
CA LEU A 58 20.70 0.70 31.35
C LEU A 58 21.66 -0.44 31.69
N LEU A 59 22.55 -0.84 30.78
CA LEU A 59 23.58 -1.85 31.04
C LEU A 59 24.73 -1.32 31.91
N ARG A 60 24.95 0.01 31.96
CA ARG A 60 26.06 0.64 32.67
C ARG A 60 25.75 0.99 34.13
N GLY A 61 24.48 1.00 34.54
CA GLY A 61 24.07 1.23 35.91
C GLY A 61 23.04 0.20 36.38
N GLN A 62 22.96 -0.05 37.70
CA GLN A 62 22.01 -0.99 38.33
C GLN A 62 20.55 -0.49 38.31
N TYR A 63 20.10 0.10 37.19
CA TYR A 63 18.79 0.74 37.01
C TYR A 63 17.68 -0.25 36.61
N LEU A 64 17.99 -1.53 36.40
CA LEU A 64 17.01 -2.57 36.07
C LEU A 64 15.99 -2.88 37.18
N SER A 65 16.23 -2.43 38.42
CA SER A 65 15.35 -2.68 39.57
C SER A 65 14.12 -1.77 39.62
N ASN A 66 14.14 -0.63 38.93
CA ASN A 66 13.10 0.39 39.01
C ASN A 66 12.14 0.32 37.79
N PRO A 67 10.85 -0.01 37.99
CA PRO A 67 9.89 -0.23 36.89
C PRO A 67 9.63 1.02 36.04
N LEU A 68 9.86 2.22 36.58
CA LEU A 68 9.70 3.49 35.84
C LEU A 68 10.70 3.64 34.67
N TYR A 69 11.92 3.10 34.79
CA TYR A 69 12.92 3.16 33.71
C TYR A 69 12.63 2.14 32.61
N ILE A 70 11.99 1.02 32.95
CA ILE A 70 11.51 0.04 31.97
C ILE A 70 10.36 0.66 31.17
N LEU A 71 9.43 1.32 31.85
CA LEU A 71 8.30 2.00 31.21
C LEU A 71 8.75 3.14 30.28
N SER A 72 9.73 3.95 30.70
CA SER A 72 10.29 4.99 29.84
C SER A 72 11.05 4.42 28.64
N GLY A 73 11.78 3.31 28.80
CA GLY A 73 12.40 2.60 27.67
C GLY A 73 11.38 2.12 26.63
N VAL A 74 10.25 1.56 27.08
CA VAL A 74 9.17 1.09 26.19
C VAL A 74 8.48 2.26 25.47
N SER A 75 8.17 3.36 26.17
CA SER A 75 7.53 4.52 25.55
C SER A 75 8.43 5.18 24.48
N TYR A 76 9.74 5.23 24.72
CA TYR A 76 10.72 5.73 23.75
C TYR A 76 10.89 4.82 22.53
N GLY A 77 10.54 3.54 22.61
CA GLY A 77 10.48 2.65 21.43
C GLY A 77 9.20 2.86 20.61
N ILE A 78 8.05 2.97 21.29
CA ILE A 78 6.74 3.03 20.63
C ILE A 78 6.52 4.34 19.87
N VAL A 79 6.90 5.48 20.46
CA VAL A 79 6.69 6.82 19.87
C VAL A 79 7.39 7.01 18.50
N PRO A 80 8.69 6.70 18.32
CA PRO A 80 9.35 6.87 17.03
C PRO A 80 8.83 5.87 15.99
N ILE A 81 8.50 4.64 16.39
CA ILE A 81 7.88 3.65 15.49
C ILE A 81 6.53 4.17 14.98
N ALA A 82 5.68 4.68 15.88
CA ALA A 82 4.40 5.28 15.53
C ALA A 82 4.58 6.51 14.61
N ALA A 83 5.59 7.34 14.86
CA ALA A 83 5.92 8.48 14.01
C ALA A 83 6.35 8.04 12.61
N VAL A 84 7.22 7.03 12.48
CA VAL A 84 7.63 6.46 11.18
C VAL A 84 6.42 5.96 10.40
N ILE A 85 5.50 5.25 11.05
CA ILE A 85 4.27 4.75 10.42
C ILE A 85 3.40 5.93 9.94
N TYR A 86 3.12 6.90 10.81
CA TYR A 86 2.29 8.06 10.49
C TYR A 86 2.83 8.88 9.32
N PHE A 87 4.12 9.23 9.34
CA PHE A 87 4.74 10.01 8.26
C PHE A 87 4.87 9.22 6.96
N SER A 88 5.08 7.90 7.03
CA SER A 88 5.10 7.04 5.84
C SER A 88 3.74 6.96 5.15
N LEU A 89 2.64 6.92 5.92
CA LEU A 89 1.29 6.97 5.37
C LEU A 89 1.01 8.33 4.70
N ARG A 90 1.43 9.42 5.35
CA ARG A 90 1.26 10.77 4.80
C ARG A 90 2.09 11.01 3.54
N LEU A 91 3.29 10.44 3.46
CA LEU A 91 4.13 10.50 2.26
C LEU A 91 3.46 9.80 1.07
N ARG A 92 2.79 8.67 1.31
CA ARG A 92 2.04 7.94 0.28
C ARG A 92 0.89 8.76 -0.29
N GLN A 93 0.12 9.44 0.56
CA GLN A 93 -0.98 10.30 0.11
C GLN A 93 -0.49 11.42 -0.82
N VAL A 94 0.66 12.04 -0.48
CA VAL A 94 1.26 13.09 -1.31
C VAL A 94 1.76 12.54 -2.65
N GLU A 95 2.28 11.32 -2.69
CA GLU A 95 2.67 10.67 -3.95
C GLU A 95 1.46 10.44 -4.86
N GLU A 96 0.33 9.99 -4.29
CA GLU A 96 -0.91 9.78 -5.03
C GLU A 96 -1.45 11.09 -5.61
N GLU A 97 -1.45 12.18 -4.84
CA GLU A 97 -1.84 13.51 -5.32
C GLU A 97 -0.93 14.02 -6.47
N ILE A 98 0.38 13.70 -6.41
CA ILE A 98 1.32 14.06 -7.50
C ILE A 98 0.98 13.27 -8.77
N GLN A 99 0.67 11.99 -8.64
CA GLN A 99 0.27 11.15 -9.78
C GLN A 99 -1.02 11.65 -10.43
N ASP A 100 -2.02 12.04 -9.62
CA ASP A 100 -3.28 12.59 -10.13
C ASP A 100 -3.04 13.92 -10.88
N LEU A 101 -2.15 14.78 -10.38
CA LEU A 101 -1.76 16.04 -11.04
C LEU A 101 -0.99 15.81 -12.34
N ASP A 102 -0.07 14.85 -12.37
CA ASP A 102 0.67 14.47 -13.58
C ASP A 102 -0.27 13.96 -14.66
N PHE A 103 -1.27 13.16 -14.28
CA PHE A 103 -2.32 12.70 -15.19
C PHE A 103 -3.17 13.87 -15.71
N GLU A 104 -3.56 14.84 -14.88
CA GLU A 104 -4.31 16.01 -15.33
C GLU A 104 -3.51 16.88 -16.31
N LEU A 105 -2.20 16.98 -16.12
CA LEU A 105 -1.30 17.72 -17.01
C LEU A 105 -1.13 17.03 -18.37
N ASP A 106 -0.96 15.71 -18.40
CA ASP A 106 -0.86 14.95 -19.65
C ASP A 106 -2.13 15.06 -20.50
N LEU A 107 -3.30 15.15 -19.86
CA LEU A 107 -4.57 15.34 -20.55
C LEU A 107 -4.70 16.67 -21.28
N LEU A 108 -4.07 17.70 -20.74
CA LEU A 108 -4.07 19.02 -21.35
C LEU A 108 -3.05 19.13 -22.50
N LYS A 109 -2.11 18.17 -22.59
CA LYS A 109 -1.00 18.18 -23.56
C LYS A 109 -1.34 17.46 -24.87
N TYR A 110 -2.27 16.49 -24.86
CA TYR A 110 -2.66 15.73 -26.05
C TYR A 110 -3.89 16.32 -26.78
N LYS A 111 -3.75 16.50 -28.09
CA LYS A 111 -4.75 17.08 -29.02
C LYS A 111 -5.32 16.01 -29.99
N ALA A 112 -5.44 14.76 -29.56
CA ALA A 112 -5.98 13.67 -30.37
C ALA A 112 -7.53 13.64 -30.36
N THR A 113 -8.14 12.93 -31.31
CA THR A 113 -9.59 12.84 -31.45
C THR A 113 -10.24 12.32 -30.16
N LEU A 114 -11.33 12.94 -29.71
CA LEU A 114 -12.01 12.73 -28.42
C LEU A 114 -12.22 11.24 -28.03
N GLN A 115 -12.33 10.35 -29.02
CA GLN A 115 -12.57 8.91 -28.84
C GLN A 115 -11.29 8.10 -28.57
N GLU A 116 -10.18 8.42 -29.25
CA GLU A 116 -8.90 7.74 -29.05
C GLU A 116 -8.30 8.10 -27.68
N ILE A 117 -8.38 9.39 -27.31
CA ILE A 117 -8.03 9.87 -25.96
C ILE A 117 -8.83 9.13 -24.89
N ARG A 118 -10.11 8.86 -25.13
CA ARG A 118 -10.97 8.18 -24.16
C ARG A 118 -10.58 6.71 -23.97
N ALA A 119 -10.23 6.02 -25.05
CA ALA A 119 -9.77 4.64 -24.99
C ALA A 119 -8.40 4.53 -24.29
N GLU A 120 -7.47 5.45 -24.61
CA GLU A 120 -6.13 5.49 -24.01
C GLU A 120 -6.19 5.84 -22.51
N LYS A 121 -7.04 6.81 -22.13
CA LYS A 121 -7.31 7.12 -20.71
C LYS A 121 -7.86 5.95 -19.94
N LEU A 122 -8.81 5.22 -20.53
CA LEU A 122 -9.44 4.10 -19.84
C LEU A 122 -8.42 3.00 -19.56
N LEU A 123 -7.45 2.82 -20.47
CA LEU A 123 -6.31 1.93 -20.33
C LEU A 123 -5.33 2.41 -19.24
N GLN A 124 -4.89 3.68 -19.28
CA GLN A 124 -3.97 4.23 -18.27
C GLN A 124 -4.57 4.26 -16.86
N ILE A 125 -5.84 4.63 -16.72
CA ILE A 125 -6.52 4.65 -15.42
C ILE A 125 -6.62 3.24 -14.85
N ASN A 126 -6.94 2.25 -15.69
CA ASN A 126 -6.98 0.85 -15.28
C ASN A 126 -5.59 0.38 -14.79
N ASP A 127 -4.52 0.71 -15.52
CA ASP A 127 -3.14 0.39 -15.16
C ASP A 127 -2.68 1.04 -13.84
N VAL A 128 -3.00 2.32 -13.62
CA VAL A 128 -2.62 3.05 -12.40
C VAL A 128 -3.40 2.51 -11.20
N GLN A 129 -4.71 2.30 -11.34
CA GLN A 129 -5.52 1.70 -10.29
C GLN A 129 -5.03 0.29 -9.96
N LEU A 130 -4.65 -0.50 -10.97
CA LEU A 130 -4.07 -1.82 -10.76
C LEU A 130 -2.77 -1.75 -9.97
N ARG A 131 -1.82 -0.94 -10.42
CA ARG A 131 -0.51 -0.82 -9.76
C ARG A 131 -0.67 -0.36 -8.31
N ARG A 132 -1.66 0.50 -8.04
CA ARG A 132 -2.01 0.95 -6.69
C ARG A 132 -2.62 -0.16 -5.85
N TYR A 133 -3.65 -0.87 -6.33
CA TYR A 133 -4.26 -2.00 -5.60
C TYR A 133 -3.29 -3.16 -5.39
N TYR A 134 -2.47 -3.47 -6.38
CA TYR A 134 -1.43 -4.49 -6.29
C TYR A 134 -0.37 -4.09 -5.26
N ASN A 135 0.17 -2.86 -5.32
CA ASN A 135 1.13 -2.39 -4.33
C ASN A 135 0.55 -2.27 -2.91
N LEU A 136 -0.74 -1.98 -2.79
CA LEU A 136 -1.41 -1.90 -1.50
C LEU A 136 -1.59 -3.30 -0.90
N ASN A 137 -2.14 -4.24 -1.67
CA ASN A 137 -2.32 -5.63 -1.23
C ASN A 137 -0.98 -6.33 -1.02
N LEU A 138 -0.02 -6.21 -1.93
CA LEU A 138 1.30 -6.86 -1.82
C LEU A 138 2.05 -6.36 -0.57
N LYS A 139 2.05 -5.04 -0.32
CA LYS A 139 2.73 -4.48 0.85
C LYS A 139 2.00 -4.79 2.16
N GLN A 140 0.67 -4.84 2.14
CA GLN A 140 -0.15 -5.27 3.28
C GLN A 140 0.07 -6.76 3.58
N ASN A 141 0.22 -7.60 2.55
CA ASN A 141 0.60 -9.00 2.66
C ASN A 141 1.98 -9.18 3.29
N THR A 142 3.01 -8.49 2.78
CA THR A 142 4.39 -8.63 3.29
C THR A 142 4.48 -8.27 4.77
N TRP A 143 3.71 -7.28 5.24
CA TRP A 143 3.69 -6.91 6.66
C TRP A 143 3.05 -7.99 7.53
N VAL A 144 1.96 -8.61 7.06
CA VAL A 144 1.29 -9.72 7.75
C VAL A 144 2.15 -10.99 7.77
N PHE A 145 2.90 -11.26 6.69
CA PHE A 145 3.88 -12.35 6.66
C PHE A 145 4.98 -12.16 7.71
N CYS A 146 5.55 -10.96 7.81
CA CYS A 146 6.51 -10.61 8.87
C CYS A 146 5.89 -10.75 10.27
N LEU A 147 4.62 -10.35 10.45
CA LEU A 147 3.89 -10.50 11.71
C LEU A 147 3.71 -11.98 12.10
N GLY A 148 3.44 -12.86 11.13
CA GLY A 148 3.37 -14.31 11.34
C GLY A 148 4.69 -14.90 11.82
N ILE A 149 5.80 -14.54 11.17
CA ILE A 149 7.15 -14.95 11.61
C ILE A 149 7.46 -14.43 13.02
N PHE A 150 7.13 -13.17 13.30
CA PHE A 150 7.32 -12.58 14.62
C PHE A 150 6.50 -13.29 15.71
N CYS A 151 5.27 -13.69 15.40
CA CYS A 151 4.41 -14.43 16.31
C CYS A 151 4.98 -15.83 16.62
N ILE A 152 5.52 -16.53 15.62
CA ILE A 152 6.23 -17.81 15.81
C ILE A 152 7.46 -17.62 16.71
N LEU A 153 8.26 -16.59 16.47
CA LEU A 153 9.42 -16.28 17.30
C LEU A 153 9.03 -15.97 18.74
N ILE A 154 7.95 -15.22 18.96
CA ILE A 154 7.40 -15.01 20.31
C ILE A 154 6.96 -16.32 20.94
N GLY A 155 6.23 -17.18 20.22
CA GLY A 155 5.78 -18.47 20.72
C GLY A 155 6.95 -19.35 21.19
N VAL A 156 8.02 -19.41 20.39
CA VAL A 156 9.26 -20.12 20.74
C VAL A 156 9.97 -19.47 21.92
N SER A 157 10.00 -18.14 21.98
CA SER A 157 10.63 -17.39 23.08
C SER A 157 9.90 -17.61 24.41
N ILE A 158 8.55 -17.65 24.40
CA ILE A 158 7.73 -17.98 25.57
C ILE A 158 8.10 -19.38 26.07
N ILE A 159 8.16 -20.39 25.18
CA ILE A 159 8.55 -21.76 25.57
C ILE A 159 9.95 -21.75 26.22
N GLY A 160 10.91 -21.04 25.63
CA GLY A 160 12.28 -20.94 26.14
C GLY A 160 12.35 -20.28 27.52
N VAL A 161 11.61 -19.19 27.72
CA VAL A 161 11.53 -18.47 29.01
C VAL A 161 10.83 -19.33 30.06
N THR A 162 9.74 -20.02 29.71
CA THR A 162 9.06 -20.94 30.63
C THR A 162 9.99 -22.08 31.05
N LEU A 163 10.74 -22.68 30.12
CA LEU A 163 11.71 -23.73 30.43
C LEU A 163 12.84 -23.21 31.34
N PHE A 164 13.34 -22.00 31.08
CA PHE A 164 14.37 -21.36 31.91
C PHE A 164 13.88 -21.11 33.34
N LEU A 165 12.66 -20.60 33.51
CA LEU A 165 12.02 -20.40 34.82
C LEU A 165 11.87 -21.72 35.58
N LEU A 166 11.42 -22.78 34.90
CA LEU A 166 11.27 -24.13 35.46
C LEU A 166 12.60 -24.73 35.95
N LEU A 167 13.70 -24.48 35.22
CA LEU A 167 15.01 -25.10 35.49
C LEU A 167 15.87 -24.32 36.48
N ARG A 168 15.76 -22.98 36.56
CA ARG A 168 16.68 -22.14 37.35
C ARG A 168 16.07 -21.33 38.48
N VAL A 169 14.75 -21.10 38.50
CA VAL A 169 14.14 -20.07 39.36
C VAL A 169 13.01 -20.63 40.23
N ALA A 170 12.23 -21.58 39.71
CA ALA A 170 11.20 -22.22 40.50
C ALA A 170 11.83 -23.30 41.38
N ASP A 171 12.01 -23.02 42.67
CA ASP A 171 12.42 -24.03 43.66
C ASP A 171 11.22 -24.82 44.19
N ASP A 172 10.02 -24.22 44.16
CA ASP A 172 8.81 -24.80 44.73
C ASP A 172 7.91 -25.48 43.67
N THR A 173 7.23 -26.56 44.07
CA THR A 173 6.48 -27.43 43.14
C THR A 173 5.26 -26.71 42.57
N GLU A 174 4.59 -25.88 43.37
CA GLU A 174 3.43 -25.09 42.93
C GLU A 174 3.81 -24.07 41.85
N THR A 175 4.93 -23.37 42.00
CA THR A 175 5.38 -22.36 41.02
C THR A 175 5.79 -23.00 39.70
N LYS A 176 6.37 -24.21 39.73
CA LYS A 176 6.66 -25.00 38.53
C LYS A 176 5.40 -25.39 37.77
N ILE A 177 4.38 -25.86 38.48
CA ILE A 177 3.10 -26.28 37.88
C ILE A 177 2.40 -25.07 37.25
N VAL A 178 2.32 -23.94 37.97
CA VAL A 178 1.68 -22.72 37.46
C VAL A 178 2.44 -22.16 36.25
N ALA A 179 3.79 -22.04 36.33
CA ALA A 179 4.59 -21.54 35.22
C ALA A 179 4.51 -22.46 33.99
N GLY A 180 4.54 -23.78 34.19
CA GLY A 180 4.39 -24.77 33.14
C GLY A 180 3.02 -24.73 32.47
N ALA A 181 1.93 -24.65 33.26
CA ALA A 181 0.57 -24.56 32.75
C ALA A 181 0.33 -23.27 31.97
N VAL A 182 0.75 -22.12 32.51
CA VAL A 182 0.60 -20.81 31.86
C VAL A 182 1.45 -20.74 30.58
N GLY A 183 2.68 -21.27 30.60
CA GLY A 183 3.53 -21.30 29.41
C GLY A 183 3.00 -22.24 28.33
N ALA A 184 2.47 -23.41 28.69
CA ALA A 184 1.87 -24.34 27.74
C ALA A 184 0.61 -23.77 27.08
N ILE A 185 -0.31 -23.21 27.87
CA ILE A 185 -1.55 -22.60 27.37
C ILE A 185 -1.22 -21.35 26.53
N GLY A 186 -0.31 -20.50 27.00
CA GLY A 186 0.11 -19.31 26.28
C GLY A 186 0.76 -19.63 24.94
N SER A 187 1.65 -20.62 24.89
CA SER A 187 2.28 -21.07 23.64
C SER A 187 1.26 -21.63 22.64
N LEU A 188 0.32 -22.45 23.11
CA LEU A 188 -0.74 -23.01 22.28
C LEU A 188 -1.58 -21.90 21.63
N LEU A 189 -2.03 -20.93 22.42
CA LEU A 189 -2.86 -19.81 21.95
C LEU A 189 -2.12 -18.93 20.95
N VAL A 190 -0.85 -18.59 21.21
CA VAL A 190 -0.02 -17.79 20.31
C VAL A 190 0.15 -18.50 18.96
N ASN A 191 0.44 -19.80 18.97
CA ASN A 191 0.58 -20.58 17.73
C ASN A 191 -0.74 -20.69 16.95
N TYR A 192 -1.88 -20.83 17.64
CA TYR A 192 -3.19 -20.86 17.00
C TYR A 192 -3.54 -19.54 16.30
N VAL A 193 -3.30 -18.41 16.97
CA VAL A 193 -3.49 -17.08 16.38
C VAL A 193 -2.58 -16.88 15.17
N ALA A 194 -1.31 -17.31 15.26
CA ALA A 194 -0.37 -17.27 14.14
C ALA A 194 -0.89 -18.07 12.93
N ALA A 195 -1.41 -19.28 13.16
CA ALA A 195 -1.94 -20.14 12.11
C ALA A 195 -3.17 -19.53 11.41
N ILE A 196 -4.11 -18.94 12.18
CA ILE A 196 -5.26 -18.22 11.60
C ILE A 196 -4.78 -17.05 10.74
N TYR A 197 -3.84 -16.26 11.24
CA TYR A 197 -3.30 -15.12 10.50
C TYR A 197 -2.63 -15.54 9.19
N LEU A 198 -1.84 -16.62 9.20
CA LEU A 198 -1.23 -17.16 7.98
C LEU A 198 -2.27 -17.65 6.97
N LYS A 199 -3.36 -18.27 7.44
CA LYS A 199 -4.47 -18.68 6.57
C LYS A 199 -5.15 -17.49 5.91
N ILE A 200 -5.50 -16.46 6.70
CA ILE A 200 -6.12 -15.23 6.16
C ILE A 200 -5.20 -14.58 5.11
N HIS A 201 -3.89 -14.58 5.34
CA HIS A 201 -2.92 -14.08 4.38
C HIS A 201 -2.90 -14.90 3.09
N ALA A 202 -2.91 -16.24 3.19
CA ALA A 202 -2.97 -17.11 2.02
C ALA A 202 -4.24 -16.85 1.19
N ASP A 203 -5.40 -16.74 1.84
CA ASP A 203 -6.68 -16.45 1.19
C ASP A 203 -6.68 -15.07 0.52
N ALA A 204 -6.15 -14.03 1.18
CA ALA A 204 -6.00 -12.71 0.60
C ALA A 204 -5.06 -12.70 -0.61
N THR A 205 -3.97 -13.47 -0.58
CA THR A 205 -3.03 -13.63 -1.69
C THR A 205 -3.70 -14.29 -2.90
N SER A 206 -4.50 -15.34 -2.66
CA SER A 206 -5.25 -16.03 -3.71
C SER A 206 -6.24 -15.08 -4.38
N ASN A 207 -7.02 -14.33 -3.59
CA ASN A 207 -7.98 -13.35 -4.12
C ASN A 207 -7.30 -12.24 -4.94
N LEU A 208 -6.09 -11.82 -4.56
CA LEU A 208 -5.30 -10.86 -5.34
C LEU A 208 -4.88 -11.46 -6.69
N SER A 209 -4.51 -12.74 -6.72
CA SER A 209 -4.14 -13.45 -7.95
C SER A 209 -5.34 -13.55 -8.91
N ASP A 210 -6.52 -13.91 -8.41
CA ASP A 210 -7.76 -13.96 -9.18
C ASP A 210 -8.15 -12.59 -9.75
N PHE A 211 -8.00 -11.54 -8.94
CA PHE A 211 -8.23 -10.16 -9.39
C PHE A 211 -7.24 -9.76 -10.48
N HIS A 212 -5.95 -10.12 -10.34
CA HIS A 212 -4.94 -9.86 -11.36
C HIS A 212 -5.30 -10.54 -12.69
N SER A 213 -5.74 -11.80 -12.66
CA SER A 213 -6.20 -12.54 -13.85
C SER A 213 -7.35 -11.84 -14.56
N ARG A 214 -8.40 -11.46 -13.81
CA ARG A 214 -9.56 -10.71 -14.35
C ARG A 214 -9.17 -9.36 -14.94
N LEU A 215 -8.15 -8.74 -14.37
CA LEU A 215 -7.72 -7.43 -14.84
C LEU A 215 -6.81 -7.49 -16.06
N VAL A 216 -5.92 -8.48 -16.16
CA VAL A 216 -5.18 -8.76 -17.42
C VAL A 216 -6.17 -8.93 -18.57
N GLU A 217 -7.26 -9.65 -18.33
CA GLU A 217 -8.35 -9.78 -19.30
C GLU A 217 -9.02 -8.44 -19.65
N THR A 218 -9.34 -7.63 -18.64
CA THR A 218 -9.91 -6.28 -18.86
C THR A 218 -8.96 -5.40 -19.68
N GLN A 219 -7.66 -5.45 -19.40
CA GLN A 219 -6.66 -4.68 -20.10
C GLN A 219 -6.49 -5.12 -21.56
N GLN A 220 -6.51 -6.42 -21.83
CA GLN A 220 -6.54 -6.95 -23.20
C GLN A 220 -7.75 -6.42 -23.98
N ILE A 221 -8.92 -6.35 -23.35
CA ILE A 221 -10.14 -5.80 -23.96
C ILE A 221 -10.00 -4.29 -24.24
N LEU A 222 -9.49 -3.53 -23.27
CA LEU A 222 -9.27 -2.08 -23.43
C LEU A 222 -8.24 -1.76 -24.51
N LEU A 223 -7.16 -2.55 -24.60
CA LEU A 223 -6.16 -2.43 -25.65
C LEU A 223 -6.74 -2.76 -27.02
N ALA A 224 -7.54 -3.82 -27.12
CA ALA A 224 -8.19 -4.16 -28.37
C ALA A 224 -9.20 -3.10 -28.81
N ASN A 225 -9.93 -2.47 -27.87
CA ASN A 225 -10.80 -1.34 -28.16
C ASN A 225 -10.01 -0.09 -28.63
N LEU A 226 -8.84 0.17 -28.03
CA LEU A 226 -7.95 1.24 -28.49
C LEU A 226 -7.45 0.99 -29.91
N LEU A 227 -7.00 -0.23 -30.21
CA LEU A 227 -6.57 -0.63 -31.56
C LEU A 227 -7.71 -0.50 -32.57
N ALA A 228 -8.92 -0.94 -32.22
CA ALA A 228 -10.10 -0.77 -33.06
C ALA A 228 -10.45 0.72 -33.27
N SER A 229 -10.23 1.58 -32.28
CA SER A 229 -10.51 3.01 -32.38
C SER A 229 -9.59 3.76 -33.35
N ARG A 230 -8.37 3.22 -33.60
CA ARG A 230 -7.38 3.74 -34.55
C ARG A 230 -7.65 3.40 -36.02
N ILE A 231 -8.63 2.54 -36.31
CA ILE A 231 -8.99 2.17 -37.68
C ILE A 231 -9.71 3.35 -38.36
N GLU A 232 -9.09 3.95 -39.38
CA GLU A 232 -9.61 5.11 -40.10
C GLU A 232 -10.98 4.82 -40.76
N HIS A 233 -11.11 3.67 -41.44
CA HIS A 233 -12.34 3.26 -42.09
C HIS A 233 -13.45 2.88 -41.09
N LYS A 234 -14.57 3.61 -41.14
CA LYS A 234 -15.69 3.47 -40.19
C LYS A 234 -16.33 2.07 -40.23
N THR A 235 -16.46 1.47 -41.42
CA THR A 235 -17.04 0.14 -41.61
C THR A 235 -16.18 -0.97 -40.98
N ASP A 236 -14.87 -0.94 -41.21
CA ASP A 236 -13.94 -1.94 -40.68
C ASP A 236 -13.79 -1.82 -39.16
N ARG A 237 -13.87 -0.60 -38.64
CA ARG A 237 -13.90 -0.31 -37.21
C ARG A 237 -15.13 -0.92 -36.53
N TRP A 238 -16.33 -0.71 -37.07
CA TRP A 238 -17.55 -1.31 -36.49
C TRP A 238 -17.54 -2.83 -36.57
N LYS A 239 -17.02 -3.41 -37.66
CA LYS A 239 -16.83 -4.85 -37.80
C LYS A 239 -15.89 -5.40 -36.73
N THR A 240 -14.77 -4.71 -36.48
CA THR A 240 -13.77 -5.09 -35.46
C THR A 240 -14.34 -4.99 -34.05
N ILE A 241 -15.08 -3.92 -33.73
CA ILE A 241 -15.74 -3.76 -32.42
C ILE A 241 -16.80 -4.85 -32.21
N SER A 242 -17.56 -5.20 -33.25
CA SER A 242 -18.55 -6.28 -33.18
C SER A 242 -17.90 -7.65 -32.94
N GLN A 243 -16.80 -7.96 -33.65
CA GLN A 243 -16.03 -9.19 -33.41
C GLN A 243 -15.43 -9.23 -32.00
N LEU A 244 -14.93 -8.10 -31.50
CA LEU A 244 -14.46 -7.98 -30.11
C LEU A 244 -15.57 -8.27 -29.10
N ALA A 245 -16.77 -7.71 -29.31
CA ALA A 245 -17.92 -7.95 -28.44
C ALA A 245 -18.34 -9.44 -28.41
N ILE A 246 -18.34 -10.11 -29.57
CA ILE A 246 -18.64 -11.54 -29.69
C ILE A 246 -17.59 -12.39 -28.97
N ASN A 247 -16.30 -12.08 -29.15
CA ASN A 247 -15.20 -12.82 -28.51
C ASN A 247 -15.20 -12.65 -26.98
N VAL A 248 -15.53 -11.46 -26.47
CA VAL A 248 -15.66 -11.23 -25.02
C VAL A 248 -16.88 -11.96 -24.44
N GLY A 249 -18.01 -11.94 -25.16
CA GLY A 249 -19.23 -12.63 -24.73
C GLY A 249 -19.11 -14.15 -24.68
N THR A 250 -18.36 -14.73 -25.62
CA THR A 250 -18.13 -16.20 -25.70
C THR A 250 -17.08 -16.68 -24.70
N LYS A 251 -16.03 -15.89 -24.44
CA LYS A 251 -14.97 -16.24 -23.47
C LYS A 251 -15.46 -16.32 -22.01
N LYS A 252 -16.53 -15.62 -21.66
CA LYS A 252 -17.16 -15.66 -20.32
C LYS A 252 -18.06 -16.89 -20.08
N SER A 253 -18.35 -17.68 -21.13
CA SER A 253 -19.24 -18.85 -21.08
C SER A 253 -18.51 -20.18 -20.85
N ASN A 254 -17.18 -20.18 -20.73
CA ASN A 254 -16.34 -21.29 -20.32
C ASN A 254 -15.63 -20.96 -19.01
#